data_AF-A0A6N9SJH1-F1
#
_entry.id   AF-A0A6N9SJH1-F1
#
_cell.length_a   1.000
_cell.length_b   1.000
_cell.length_c   1.000
_cell.angle_alpha   90.00
_cell.angle_beta   90.00
_cell.angle_gamma   90.00
#
_symmetry.space_group_name_H-M   'P 1'
#
loop_
_entity.id
_entity.type
_entity.pdbx_description
1 polymer ?
#
loop_
_entity_poly.entity_id
_entity_poly.type
_entity_poly.pdbx_seq_one_letter_code
_entity_poly.pdbx_strand_id
1 'polypeptide(L)'
;MSRRSSSRESLLWLVGLLFGVTFTVVSFLVLKSQEENAVTNAFQSRAIERVARLQANVDRALDDLVALGGFMDAFRTVDRQQFQRMGTILLKKNTPIQALEWIPAVPAKARDQWVQKARREGFKNFDFTQRQAQGQMVS
;
A
#
# COMPACT_ATOMS: atom_id res chain seq x y z
N MET A 1 9.55 67.87 47.79
CA MET A 1 10.50 67.00 47.06
C MET A 1 10.38 65.56 47.56
N SER A 2 9.46 64.74 47.03
CA SER A 2 9.44 63.28 47.33
C SER A 2 8.73 62.39 46.29
N ARG A 3 8.19 62.95 45.20
CA ARG A 3 7.41 62.19 44.20
C ARG A 3 8.24 61.43 43.14
N ARG A 4 9.57 61.51 43.16
CA ARG A 4 10.46 60.99 42.10
C ARG A 4 10.96 59.55 42.32
N SER A 5 10.90 58.98 43.54
CA SER A 5 11.43 57.63 43.82
C SER A 5 10.39 56.52 43.59
N SER A 6 9.12 56.70 43.95
CA SER A 6 8.07 55.69 43.72
C SER A 6 7.77 55.46 42.23
N SER A 7 7.96 56.49 41.40
CA SER A 7 7.85 56.36 39.94
C SER A 7 8.96 55.51 39.32
N ARG A 8 10.15 55.43 39.95
CA ARG A 8 11.25 54.59 39.47
C ARG A 8 11.06 53.13 39.85
N GLU A 9 10.61 52.85 41.07
CA GLU A 9 10.32 51.48 41.52
C GLU A 9 9.15 50.86 40.75
N SER A 10 8.06 51.61 40.56
CA SER A 10 6.94 51.16 39.71
C SER A 10 7.36 50.89 38.26
N LEU A 11 8.29 51.69 37.70
CA LEU A 11 8.89 51.44 36.39
C LEU A 11 9.68 50.13 36.36
N LEU A 12 10.47 49.84 37.39
CA LEU A 12 11.22 48.58 37.50
C LEU A 12 10.30 47.36 37.59
N TRP A 13 9.22 47.45 38.37
CA TRP A 13 8.20 46.38 38.44
C TRP A 13 7.49 46.17 37.11
N LEU A 14 7.14 47.24 36.40
CA LEU A 14 6.52 47.17 35.07
C LEU A 14 7.45 46.54 34.03
N VAL A 15 8.74 46.87 34.06
CA VAL A 15 9.75 46.28 33.16
C VAL A 15 9.91 44.78 33.45
N GLY A 16 9.98 44.38 34.72
CA GLY A 16 10.05 42.98 35.11
C GLY A 16 8.82 42.18 34.67
N LEU A 17 7.62 42.76 34.85
CA LEU A 17 6.37 42.15 34.40
C LEU A 17 6.34 41.99 32.88
N LEU A 18 6.72 43.03 32.13
CA LEU A 18 6.77 43.00 30.68
C LEU A 18 7.75 41.94 30.17
N PHE A 19 8.90 41.81 30.82
CA PHE A 19 9.89 40.79 30.49
C PHE A 19 9.36 39.37 30.74
N GLY A 20 8.72 39.14 31.89
CA GLY A 20 8.09 37.86 32.20
C GLY A 20 7.02 37.47 31.18
N VAL A 21 6.12 38.40 30.85
CA VAL A 21 5.06 38.17 29.84
C VAL A 21 5.68 37.88 28.48
N THR A 22 6.69 38.66 28.06
CA THR A 22 7.37 38.46 26.79
C THR A 22 8.04 37.08 26.74
N PHE A 23 8.73 36.69 27.81
CA PHE A 23 9.37 35.38 27.91
C PHE A 23 8.34 34.25 27.82
N THR A 24 7.23 34.33 28.56
CA THR A 24 6.16 33.33 28.51
C THR A 24 5.54 33.22 27.12
N VAL A 25 5.24 34.35 26.46
CA VAL A 25 4.67 34.37 25.10
C VAL A 25 5.64 33.75 24.10
N VAL A 26 6.92 34.12 24.15
CA VAL A 26 7.94 33.55 23.26
C VAL A 26 8.09 32.04 23.49
N SER A 27 8.20 31.59 24.73
CA SER A 27 8.28 30.16 25.06
C SER A 27 7.06 29.39 24.56
N PHE A 28 5.86 29.93 24.76
CA PHE A 28 4.62 29.31 24.28
C PHE A 28 4.60 29.17 22.75
N LEU A 29 4.99 30.22 22.01
CA LEU A 29 5.04 30.21 20.55
C LEU A 29 6.06 29.19 20.03
N VAL A 30 7.23 29.08 20.67
CA VAL A 30 8.26 28.09 20.31
C VAL A 30 7.77 26.67 20.55
N LEU A 31 7.18 26.39 21.72
CA LEU A 31 6.65 25.05 22.05
C LEU A 31 5.54 24.65 21.08
N LYS A 32 4.60 25.57 20.80
CA LYS A 32 3.52 25.34 19.85
C LYS A 32 4.06 25.04 18.45
N SER A 33 5.04 25.80 17.97
CA SER A 33 5.68 25.56 16.67
C SER A 33 6.39 24.21 16.62
N GLN A 34 7.06 23.80 17.70
CA GLN A 34 7.69 22.47 17.76
C GLN A 34 6.66 21.34 17.75
N GLU A 35 5.55 21.49 18.45
CA GLU A 35 4.48 20.48 18.48
C GLU A 35 3.84 20.31 17.09
N GLU A 36 3.51 21.41 16.41
CA GLU A 36 2.98 21.38 15.03
C GLU A 36 3.96 20.71 14.05
N ASN A 37 5.25 21.03 14.16
CA ASN A 37 6.30 20.41 13.36
C ASN A 37 6.49 18.93 13.71
N ALA A 38 6.43 18.55 14.98
CA ALA A 38 6.57 17.16 15.43
C ALA A 38 5.42 16.29 14.91
N VAL A 39 4.17 16.78 14.96
CA VAL A 39 3.01 16.09 14.41
C VAL A 39 3.15 15.89 12.90
N THR A 40 3.57 16.94 12.17
CA THR A 40 3.76 16.89 10.72
C THR A 40 4.87 15.91 10.33
N ASN A 41 6.02 15.98 11.00
CA ASN A 41 7.15 15.08 10.74
C ASN A 41 6.81 13.62 11.07
N ALA A 42 6.12 13.37 12.17
CA ALA A 42 5.67 12.03 12.53
C ALA A 42 4.67 11.47 11.51
N PHE A 43 3.74 12.30 11.02
CA PHE A 43 2.82 11.91 9.94
C PHE A 43 3.57 11.58 8.64
N GLN A 44 4.46 12.46 8.19
CA GLN A 44 5.24 12.26 6.96
C GLN A 44 6.10 11.00 7.04
N SER A 45 6.80 10.78 8.16
CA SER A 45 7.61 9.58 8.36
C SER A 45 6.76 8.31 8.27
N ARG A 46 5.61 8.27 8.94
CA ARG A 46 4.66 7.14 8.87
C ARG A 46 4.09 6.95 7.46
N ALA A 47 3.79 8.03 6.75
CA ALA A 47 3.28 7.98 5.39
C ALA A 47 4.33 7.39 4.44
N ILE A 48 5.58 7.85 4.52
CA ILE A 48 6.71 7.31 3.73
C ILE A 48 6.91 5.83 4.02
N GLU A 49 6.93 5.43 5.30
CA GLU A 49 7.05 4.02 5.68
C GLU A 49 5.89 3.17 5.14
N ARG A 50 4.66 3.69 5.18
CA ARG A 50 3.48 3.00 4.64
C ARG A 50 3.56 2.82 3.13
N VAL A 51 3.95 3.87 2.40
CA VAL A 51 4.12 3.83 0.94
C VAL A 51 5.26 2.89 0.56
N ALA A 52 6.39 2.94 1.25
CA ALA A 52 7.51 2.03 1.02
C ALA A 52 7.12 0.56 1.23
N ARG A 53 6.33 0.25 2.27
CA ARG A 53 5.79 -1.10 2.47
C ARG A 53 4.82 -1.53 1.37
N LEU A 54 3.97 -0.62 0.88
CA LEU A 54 3.07 -0.91 -0.23
C LEU A 54 3.86 -1.19 -1.51
N GLN A 55 4.88 -0.39 -1.80
CA GLN A 55 5.77 -0.60 -2.95
C GLN A 55 6.46 -1.97 -2.86
N ALA A 56 7.06 -2.28 -1.70
CA ALA A 56 7.71 -3.58 -1.48
C ALA A 56 6.72 -4.77 -1.55
N ASN A 57 5.43 -4.55 -1.31
CA ASN A 57 4.40 -5.56 -1.52
C ASN A 57 4.14 -5.78 -3.03
N VAL A 58 4.01 -4.69 -3.80
CA VAL A 58 3.80 -4.76 -5.25
C VAL A 58 5.00 -5.40 -5.93
N ASP A 59 6.23 -5.01 -5.57
CA ASP A 59 7.45 -5.56 -6.17
C ASP A 59 7.56 -7.06 -5.92
N ARG A 60 7.26 -7.53 -4.70
CA ARG A 60 7.22 -8.96 -4.39
C ARG A 60 6.17 -9.73 -5.19
N ALA A 61 4.99 -9.14 -5.39
CA ALA A 61 3.95 -9.75 -6.22
C ALA A 61 4.39 -9.87 -7.69
N LEU A 62 5.14 -8.87 -8.20
CA LEU A 62 5.70 -8.91 -9.55
C LEU A 62 6.81 -9.95 -9.66
N ASP A 63 7.70 -10.05 -8.68
CA ASP A 63 8.76 -11.07 -8.65
C ASP A 63 8.18 -12.49 -8.69
N ASP A 64 7.11 -12.76 -7.92
CA ASP A 64 6.39 -14.04 -7.95
C ASP A 64 5.80 -14.32 -9.34
N LEU A 65 5.25 -13.30 -10.01
CA LEU A 65 4.70 -13.44 -11.36
C LEU A 65 5.81 -13.70 -12.40
N VAL A 66 6.97 -13.04 -12.28
CA VAL A 66 8.14 -13.26 -13.13
C VAL A 66 8.67 -14.69 -12.93
N ALA A 67 8.75 -15.17 -11.69
CA ALA A 67 9.17 -16.53 -11.39
C ALA A 67 8.19 -17.57 -11.97
N LEU A 68 6.88 -17.32 -11.87
CA LEU A 68 5.85 -18.16 -12.48
C LEU A 68 5.94 -18.16 -14.01
N GLY A 69 6.16 -17.00 -14.63
CA GLY A 69 6.38 -16.87 -16.07
C GLY A 69 7.61 -17.64 -16.53
N GLY A 70 8.76 -17.49 -15.86
CA GLY A 70 9.97 -18.24 -16.15
C GLY A 70 9.81 -19.75 -16.00
N PHE A 71 9.02 -20.19 -15.00
CA PHE A 71 8.62 -21.60 -14.91
C PHE A 71 7.82 -22.02 -16.13
N MET A 72 6.82 -21.24 -16.56
CA MET A 72 6.01 -21.59 -17.73
C MET A 72 6.82 -21.63 -19.03
N ASP A 73 7.79 -20.73 -19.21
CA ASP A 73 8.64 -20.69 -20.39
C ASP A 73 9.65 -21.86 -20.45
N ALA A 74 10.10 -22.34 -19.29
CA ALA A 74 11.06 -23.43 -19.20
C ALA A 74 10.48 -24.79 -19.62
N PHE A 75 9.16 -24.99 -19.51
CA PHE A 75 8.49 -26.24 -19.86
C PHE A 75 7.74 -26.14 -21.19
N ARG A 76 7.96 -27.10 -22.11
CA ARG A 76 7.27 -27.16 -23.42
C ARG A 76 5.74 -27.20 -23.31
N THR A 77 5.22 -27.77 -22.23
CA THR A 77 3.78 -27.82 -21.95
C THR A 77 3.60 -27.88 -20.45
N VAL A 78 2.97 -26.85 -19.88
CA VAL A 78 2.55 -26.84 -18.48
C VAL A 78 1.11 -27.34 -18.39
N ASP A 79 0.86 -28.32 -17.52
CA ASP A 79 -0.50 -28.75 -17.18
C ASP A 79 -1.06 -27.99 -15.97
N ARG A 80 -2.37 -28.11 -15.73
CA ARG A 80 -3.04 -27.42 -14.62
C ARG A 80 -2.51 -27.83 -13.25
N GLN A 81 -2.07 -29.08 -13.08
CA GLN A 81 -1.54 -29.57 -11.80
C GLN A 81 -0.15 -29.00 -11.52
N GLN A 82 0.71 -28.90 -12.54
CA GLN A 82 2.01 -28.24 -12.48
C GLN A 82 1.85 -26.76 -12.13
N PHE A 83 0.94 -26.06 -12.81
CA PHE A 83 0.59 -24.68 -12.46
C PHE A 83 0.10 -24.56 -11.02
N GLN A 84 -0.84 -25.43 -10.60
CA GLN A 84 -1.38 -25.42 -9.24
C GLN A 84 -0.30 -25.65 -8.18
N ARG A 85 0.64 -26.57 -8.42
CA ARG A 85 1.76 -26.82 -7.50
C ARG A 85 2.65 -25.58 -7.36
N MET A 86 3.07 -24.98 -8.47
CA MET A 86 3.90 -23.78 -8.45
C MET A 86 3.15 -22.61 -7.79
N GLY A 87 1.91 -22.35 -8.20
CA GLY A 87 1.08 -21.30 -7.61
C GLY A 87 0.86 -21.48 -6.10
N THR A 88 0.67 -22.72 -5.63
CA THR A 88 0.53 -23.00 -4.19
C THR A 88 1.81 -22.66 -3.41
N ILE A 89 2.99 -22.93 -3.99
CA ILE A 89 4.28 -22.60 -3.37
C ILE A 89 4.44 -21.08 -3.25
N LEU A 90 4.12 -20.33 -4.31
CA LEU A 90 4.20 -18.87 -4.32
C LEU A 90 3.20 -18.25 -3.32
N LEU A 91 1.94 -18.70 -3.33
CA LEU A 91 0.91 -18.19 -2.42
C LEU A 91 1.20 -18.46 -0.93
N LYS A 92 1.87 -19.57 -0.60
CA LYS A 92 2.23 -19.91 0.79
C LYS A 92 3.29 -18.99 1.40
N LYS A 93 4.07 -18.28 0.58
CA LYS A 93 5.25 -17.51 1.04
C LYS A 93 4.91 -16.16 1.70
N ASN A 94 3.63 -15.92 2.05
CA ASN A 94 3.09 -14.65 2.56
C ASN A 94 3.23 -13.50 1.55
N THR A 95 2.62 -13.70 0.39
CA THR A 95 2.54 -12.69 -0.68
C THR A 95 1.24 -11.88 -0.56
N PRO A 96 1.25 -10.58 -0.87
CA PRO A 96 0.05 -9.71 -0.93
C PRO A 96 -0.97 -10.06 -2.04
N ILE A 97 -0.79 -11.17 -2.77
CA ILE A 97 -1.67 -11.58 -3.87
C ILE A 97 -2.77 -12.53 -3.37
N GLN A 98 -4.00 -12.32 -3.85
CA GLN A 98 -5.15 -13.15 -3.50
C GLN A 98 -5.16 -14.47 -4.28
N ALA A 99 -4.81 -14.41 -5.57
CA ALA A 99 -4.88 -15.54 -6.49
C ALA A 99 -3.89 -15.37 -7.63
N LEU A 100 -3.51 -16.50 -8.22
CA LEU A 100 -2.73 -16.57 -9.47
C LEU A 100 -3.56 -17.33 -10.49
N GLU A 101 -3.76 -16.72 -11.65
CA GLU A 101 -4.57 -17.30 -12.73
C GLU A 101 -3.72 -17.51 -13.97
N TRP A 102 -3.98 -18.62 -14.66
CA TRP A 102 -3.42 -18.91 -15.97
C TRP A 102 -4.53 -18.88 -17.01
N ILE A 103 -4.47 -17.88 -17.89
CA ILE A 103 -5.46 -17.62 -18.93
C ILE A 103 -4.79 -17.82 -20.30
N PRO A 104 -4.76 -19.04 -20.85
CA PRO A 104 -4.15 -19.29 -22.16
C PRO A 104 -4.97 -18.63 -23.28
N ALA A 105 -4.28 -18.06 -24.26
CA ALA A 105 -4.93 -17.58 -25.48
C ALA A 105 -5.36 -18.79 -26.33
N VAL A 106 -6.67 -19.04 -26.40
CA VAL A 106 -7.24 -20.18 -27.13
C VAL A 106 -7.90 -19.73 -28.44
N PRO A 107 -7.39 -20.16 -29.61
CA PRO A 107 -8.05 -19.90 -30.89
C PRO A 107 -9.46 -20.49 -30.93
N ALA A 108 -10.39 -19.82 -31.63
CA ALA A 108 -11.78 -20.28 -31.74
C ALA A 108 -11.90 -21.75 -32.17
N LYS A 109 -11.11 -22.16 -33.17
CA LYS A 109 -11.06 -23.53 -33.69
C LYS A 109 -10.60 -24.61 -32.69
N ALA A 110 -9.96 -24.20 -31.59
CA ALA A 110 -9.43 -25.09 -30.57
C ALA A 110 -10.29 -25.12 -29.30
N ARG A 111 -11.37 -24.33 -29.21
CA ARG A 111 -12.20 -24.20 -28.00
C ARG A 111 -12.79 -25.53 -27.57
N ASP A 112 -13.41 -26.27 -28.47
CA ASP A 112 -14.04 -27.56 -28.16
C ASP A 112 -13.04 -28.57 -27.60
N GLN A 113 -11.86 -28.63 -28.21
CA GLN A 113 -10.77 -29.50 -27.76
C GLN A 113 -10.29 -29.11 -26.36
N TRP A 114 -10.18 -27.80 -26.09
CA TRP A 114 -9.82 -27.26 -24.77
C TRP A 114 -10.88 -27.54 -23.71
N VAL A 115 -12.17 -27.39 -24.03
CA VAL A 115 -13.28 -27.71 -23.13
C VAL A 115 -13.28 -29.19 -22.78
N GLN A 116 -13.15 -30.07 -23.78
CA GLN A 116 -13.06 -31.52 -23.55
C GLN A 116 -11.84 -31.89 -22.70
N LYS A 117 -10.68 -31.27 -22.96
CA LYS A 117 -9.48 -31.47 -22.14
C LYS A 117 -9.72 -31.08 -20.69
N ALA A 118 -10.27 -29.89 -20.42
CA ALA A 118 -10.56 -29.43 -19.07
C ALA A 118 -11.58 -30.34 -18.35
N ARG A 119 -12.62 -30.79 -19.04
CA ARG A 119 -13.60 -31.73 -18.48
C ARG A 119 -12.97 -33.08 -18.11
N ARG A 120 -12.06 -33.61 -18.95
CA ARG A 120 -11.26 -34.81 -18.65
C ARG A 120 -10.31 -34.62 -17.45
N GLU A 121 -9.82 -33.41 -17.24
CA GLU A 121 -8.98 -33.03 -16.10
C GLU A 121 -9.77 -32.83 -14.78
N GLY A 122 -11.10 -32.99 -14.80
CA GLY A 122 -11.96 -32.94 -13.62
C GLY A 122 -12.88 -31.72 -13.54
N PHE A 123 -12.76 -30.76 -14.47
CA PHE A 123 -13.59 -29.55 -14.51
C PHE A 123 -14.87 -29.78 -15.31
N LYS A 124 -15.80 -30.57 -14.76
CA LYS A 124 -17.00 -31.07 -15.47
C LYS A 124 -17.86 -29.96 -16.11
N ASN A 125 -17.96 -28.81 -15.45
CA ASN A 125 -18.78 -27.67 -15.90
C ASN A 125 -17.95 -26.60 -16.63
N PHE A 126 -16.74 -26.92 -17.06
CA PHE A 126 -15.91 -25.97 -17.79
C PHE A 126 -16.53 -25.63 -19.13
N ASP A 127 -16.62 -24.33 -19.41
CA ASP A 127 -16.99 -23.77 -20.70
C ASP A 127 -16.39 -22.37 -20.90
N PHE A 128 -16.35 -21.91 -22.14
CA PHE A 128 -16.03 -20.52 -22.44
C PHE A 128 -17.24 -19.65 -22.15
N THR A 129 -17.02 -18.53 -21.48
CA THR A 129 -18.07 -17.54 -21.23
C THR A 129 -17.62 -16.16 -21.70
N GLN A 130 -18.57 -15.35 -22.11
CA GLN A 130 -18.41 -13.97 -22.53
C GLN A 130 -19.15 -13.05 -21.57
N ARG A 131 -18.48 -11.99 -21.15
CA ARG A 131 -19.12 -10.92 -20.38
C ARG A 131 -19.82 -9.94 -21.32
N GLN A 132 -21.13 -9.78 -21.18
CA GLN A 132 -21.92 -8.79 -21.91
C GLN A 132 -21.76 -7.39 -21.32
N ALA A 133 -22.22 -6.36 -22.04
CA ALA A 133 -22.14 -4.96 -21.62
C ALA A 133 -22.86 -4.71 -20.27
N GLN A 134 -23.93 -5.45 -20.00
CA GLN A 134 -24.70 -5.41 -18.75
C GLN A 134 -24.02 -6.18 -17.61
N GLY A 135 -22.84 -6.75 -17.84
CA GLY A 135 -22.06 -7.48 -16.83
C GLY A 135 -22.46 -8.95 -16.65
N GLN A 136 -23.48 -9.43 -17.36
CA GLN A 136 -23.88 -10.83 -17.33
C GLN A 136 -22.88 -11.72 -18.07
N MET A 137 -22.58 -12.89 -17.51
CA MET A 137 -21.76 -13.91 -18.16
C MET A 137 -22.68 -14.84 -18.94
N VAL A 138 -22.42 -15.00 -20.24
CA VAL A 138 -23.13 -15.94 -21.12
C VAL A 138 -22.14 -16.96 -21.66
N SER A 139 -22.57 -18.20 -21.85
CA SER A 139 -21.74 -19.25 -22.46
C SER A 139 -21.90 -19.24 -23.98
#